data_AF-A0A2T2PAB3-F1
#
_entry.id   AF-A0A2T2PAB3-F1
#
_cell.length_a   1.000
_cell.length_b   1.000
_cell.length_c   1.000
_cell.angle_alpha   90.00
_cell.angle_beta   90.00
_cell.angle_gamma   90.00
#
_symmetry.space_group_name_H-M   'P 1'
#
loop_
_entity.id
_entity.type
_entity.pdbx_description
1 polymer ?
#
loop_
_entity_poly.entity_id
_entity_poly.type
_entity_poly.pdbx_seq_one_letter_code
_entity_poly.pdbx_strand_id
1 'polypeptide(L)'
;MYENVRGSEFIEIHIRGLRKMIDVRGGINSLPSDKGQYLGEMALQQDIIHAVCSNKPPMMFDICDPTLRDLCMNRLENWYPQSPLRVMNDGGFTRIDVELQGSFEILRDAFQLFEMLCVEVYDEQTGVDQAEAFGAHRNMAWAKMVREEESMSEDVLSSPRSKAEGAIVLAAKIHFRAVVMRTPHHDVANVRDMKKLEGLLRGIDLGFWKIAHYVYLWILLTGGAASHRHAECRPYFVSEIMRLGLGVGLFDWTSYRQTLGNFLWLQHFLRKQTGWDRAGE
;
A
#
# COMPACT_ATOMS: atom_id res chain seq x y z
N MET A 1 -14.15 -11.28 7.88
CA MET A 1 -14.40 -9.83 7.93
C MET A 1 -14.17 -9.26 9.32
N TYR A 2 -15.05 -9.52 10.31
CA TYR A 2 -14.91 -8.97 11.67
C TYR A 2 -13.56 -9.28 12.34
N GLU A 3 -13.12 -10.54 12.25
CA GLU A 3 -11.83 -10.97 12.82
C GLU A 3 -10.63 -10.29 12.15
N ASN A 4 -10.75 -9.86 10.89
CA ASN A 4 -9.67 -9.15 10.19
C ASN A 4 -9.49 -7.74 10.77
N VAL A 5 -10.62 -7.05 11.00
CA VAL A 5 -10.68 -5.73 11.63
C VAL A 5 -10.10 -5.78 13.04
N ARG A 6 -10.46 -6.80 13.82
CA ARG A 6 -9.92 -6.99 15.18
C ARG A 6 -8.46 -7.45 15.19
N GLY A 7 -8.01 -8.15 14.15
CA GLY A 7 -6.70 -8.80 14.14
C GLY A 7 -6.60 -9.95 15.14
N SER A 8 -7.69 -10.68 15.38
CA SER A 8 -7.67 -11.82 16.30
C SER A 8 -6.87 -12.99 15.71
N GLU A 9 -6.44 -13.92 16.55
CA GLU A 9 -5.79 -15.17 16.12
C GLU A 9 -6.72 -16.08 15.28
N PHE A 10 -8.04 -15.96 15.45
CA PHE A 10 -9.02 -16.76 14.74
C PHE A 10 -9.11 -16.43 13.25
N ILE A 11 -8.60 -15.27 12.82
CA ILE A 11 -8.65 -14.86 11.41
C ILE A 11 -8.00 -15.90 10.48
N GLU A 12 -6.90 -16.52 10.90
CA GLU A 12 -6.24 -17.54 10.10
C GLU A 12 -7.10 -18.78 9.93
N ILE A 13 -7.79 -19.23 10.99
CA ILE A 13 -8.70 -20.37 10.94
C ILE A 13 -9.82 -20.08 9.95
N HIS A 14 -10.38 -18.87 9.98
CA HIS A 14 -11.44 -18.47 9.04
C HIS A 14 -10.95 -18.40 7.60
N ILE A 15 -9.76 -17.84 7.34
CA ILE A 15 -9.19 -17.75 5.99
C ILE A 15 -8.86 -19.15 5.45
N ARG A 16 -8.26 -20.03 6.26
CA ARG A 16 -8.01 -21.44 5.88
C ARG A 16 -9.30 -22.19 5.59
N GLY A 17 -10.33 -22.00 6.42
CA GLY A 17 -11.66 -22.55 6.20
C GLY A 17 -12.27 -22.07 4.88
N LEU A 18 -12.18 -20.77 4.58
CA LEU A 18 -12.64 -20.17 3.33
C LEU A 18 -11.90 -20.75 2.12
N ARG A 19 -10.56 -20.84 2.17
CA ARG A 19 -9.75 -21.49 1.14
C ARG A 19 -10.23 -22.93 0.90
N LYS A 20 -10.42 -23.71 1.96
CA LYS A 20 -10.87 -25.10 1.84
C LYS A 20 -12.26 -25.21 1.18
N MET A 21 -13.18 -24.29 1.49
CA MET A 21 -14.49 -24.23 0.84
C MET A 21 -14.39 -23.93 -0.67
N ILE A 22 -13.46 -23.06 -1.06
CA ILE A 22 -13.19 -22.74 -2.47
C ILE A 22 -12.55 -23.95 -3.17
N ASP A 23 -11.58 -24.61 -2.54
CA ASP A 23 -10.91 -25.79 -3.10
C ASP A 23 -11.89 -26.94 -3.35
N VAL A 24 -12.84 -27.18 -2.43
CA VAL A 24 -13.89 -28.20 -2.58
C VAL A 24 -14.80 -27.92 -3.79
N ARG A 25 -14.88 -26.67 -4.24
CA ARG A 25 -15.62 -26.27 -5.45
C ARG A 25 -14.79 -26.32 -6.74
N GLY A 26 -13.58 -26.88 -6.69
CA GLY A 26 -12.66 -26.94 -7.84
C GLY A 26 -11.64 -25.80 -7.90
N GLY A 27 -11.64 -24.91 -6.90
CA GLY A 27 -10.76 -23.75 -6.83
C GLY A 27 -11.42 -22.46 -7.26
N ILE A 28 -10.70 -21.35 -7.13
CA ILE A 28 -11.24 -19.99 -7.35
C ILE A 28 -11.71 -19.76 -8.79
N ASN A 29 -11.03 -20.40 -9.75
CA ASN A 29 -11.35 -20.32 -11.19
C ASN A 29 -12.55 -21.19 -11.59
N SER A 30 -13.03 -22.06 -10.69
CA SER A 30 -14.21 -22.91 -10.92
C SER A 30 -15.50 -22.28 -10.42
N LEU A 31 -15.44 -21.08 -9.83
CA LEU A 31 -16.63 -20.36 -9.39
C LEU A 31 -17.39 -19.81 -10.63
N PRO A 32 -18.75 -19.81 -10.62
CA PRO A 32 -19.55 -19.32 -11.74
C PRO A 32 -19.20 -17.88 -12.13
N SER A 33 -19.16 -17.55 -13.43
CA SER A 33 -18.76 -16.21 -13.89
C SER A 33 -19.77 -15.11 -13.55
N ASP A 34 -21.04 -15.45 -13.35
CA ASP A 34 -22.13 -14.50 -13.09
C ASP A 34 -22.16 -13.98 -11.64
N LYS A 35 -21.80 -14.82 -10.67
CA LYS A 35 -21.82 -14.49 -9.23
C LYS A 35 -20.59 -14.97 -8.46
N GLY A 36 -19.93 -15.99 -8.97
CA GLY A 36 -18.76 -16.61 -8.36
C GLY A 36 -17.49 -15.79 -8.49
N GLN A 37 -17.35 -14.97 -9.53
CA GLN A 37 -16.19 -14.09 -9.70
C GLN A 37 -16.04 -13.13 -8.51
N TYR A 38 -17.09 -12.38 -8.15
CA TYR A 38 -17.06 -11.48 -6.99
C TYR A 38 -16.80 -12.20 -5.67
N LEU A 39 -17.29 -13.44 -5.52
CA LEU A 39 -16.99 -14.25 -4.33
C LEU A 39 -15.51 -14.61 -4.24
N GLY A 40 -14.89 -14.95 -5.37
CA GLY A 40 -13.45 -15.18 -5.46
C GLY A 40 -12.64 -13.93 -5.15
N GLU A 41 -12.99 -12.80 -5.75
CA GLU A 41 -12.33 -11.51 -5.53
C GLU A 41 -12.45 -11.05 -4.07
N MET A 42 -13.63 -11.16 -3.46
CA MET A 42 -13.81 -10.86 -2.02
C MET A 42 -12.99 -11.81 -1.13
N ALA A 43 -12.91 -13.10 -1.47
CA ALA A 43 -12.09 -14.05 -0.70
C ALA A 43 -10.61 -13.68 -0.76
N LEU A 44 -10.09 -13.39 -1.96
CA LEU A 44 -8.73 -12.87 -2.16
C LEU A 44 -8.50 -11.57 -1.41
N GLN A 45 -9.44 -10.63 -1.49
CA GLN A 45 -9.36 -9.36 -0.80
C GLN A 45 -9.22 -9.56 0.73
N GLN A 46 -10.01 -10.46 1.33
CA GLN A 46 -9.90 -10.73 2.76
C GLN A 46 -8.53 -11.28 3.15
N ASP A 47 -8.00 -12.22 2.36
CA ASP A 47 -6.67 -12.81 2.57
C ASP A 47 -5.56 -11.78 2.41
N ILE A 48 -5.60 -10.98 1.35
CA ILE A 48 -4.63 -9.92 1.10
C ILE A 48 -4.66 -8.87 2.22
N ILE A 49 -5.84 -8.40 2.65
CA ILE A 49 -5.94 -7.42 3.73
C ILE A 49 -5.34 -7.98 5.03
N HIS A 50 -5.60 -9.26 5.32
CA HIS A 50 -5.01 -9.93 6.46
C HIS A 50 -3.48 -9.98 6.33
N ALA A 51 -2.96 -10.40 5.19
CA ALA A 51 -1.53 -10.48 4.90
C ALA A 51 -0.83 -9.12 5.06
N VAL A 52 -1.40 -8.07 4.44
CA VAL A 52 -0.89 -6.69 4.51
C VAL A 52 -0.83 -6.21 5.95
N CYS A 53 -1.97 -6.25 6.66
CA CYS A 53 -2.07 -5.64 7.97
C CYS A 53 -1.43 -6.50 9.06
N SER A 54 -1.18 -7.78 8.82
CA SER A 54 -0.58 -8.69 9.82
C SER A 54 0.88 -9.01 9.55
N ASN A 55 1.44 -8.48 8.46
CA ASN A 55 2.76 -8.84 7.95
C ASN A 55 2.94 -10.37 7.84
N LYS A 56 1.91 -11.07 7.38
CA LYS A 56 1.93 -12.53 7.16
C LYS A 56 1.88 -12.85 5.68
N PRO A 57 2.39 -14.00 5.22
CA PRO A 57 2.16 -14.46 3.87
C PRO A 57 0.66 -14.66 3.60
N PRO A 58 0.15 -14.27 2.43
CA PRO A 58 -1.21 -14.60 2.01
C PRO A 58 -1.36 -16.12 1.79
N MET A 59 -2.58 -16.62 1.95
CA MET A 59 -2.91 -18.05 1.84
C MET A 59 -3.53 -18.42 0.49
N MET A 60 -4.18 -17.49 -0.20
CA MET A 60 -4.91 -17.69 -1.46
C MET A 60 -4.35 -16.83 -2.60
N PHE A 61 -3.34 -16.00 -2.31
CA PHE A 61 -2.75 -15.08 -3.26
C PHE A 61 -1.26 -15.39 -3.47
N ASP A 62 -0.87 -15.62 -4.71
CA ASP A 62 0.54 -15.78 -5.05
C ASP A 62 1.21 -14.41 -5.18
N ILE A 63 2.27 -14.19 -4.41
CA ILE A 63 3.08 -12.97 -4.50
C ILE A 63 4.01 -13.11 -5.72
N CYS A 64 3.71 -12.37 -6.77
CA CYS A 64 4.53 -12.25 -7.97
C CYS A 64 5.53 -11.08 -7.87
N ASP A 65 6.45 -11.02 -8.83
CA ASP A 65 7.32 -9.86 -9.04
C ASP A 65 6.48 -8.60 -9.32
N PRO A 66 6.95 -7.41 -8.87
CA PRO A 66 6.16 -6.19 -8.94
C PRO A 66 6.05 -5.68 -10.37
N THR A 67 4.84 -5.37 -10.80
CA THR A 67 4.57 -4.69 -12.08
C THR A 67 4.27 -3.22 -11.78
N LEU A 68 5.27 -2.35 -11.90
CA LEU A 68 5.13 -0.93 -11.53
C LEU A 68 4.55 -0.07 -12.64
N ARG A 69 4.82 -0.42 -13.89
CA ARG A 69 4.39 0.34 -15.07
C ARG A 69 3.37 -0.46 -15.85
N ASP A 70 2.15 0.04 -15.89
CA ASP A 70 1.08 -0.61 -16.66
C ASP A 70 1.20 -0.21 -18.14
N LEU A 71 1.17 -1.22 -19.02
CA LEU A 71 1.16 -1.05 -20.47
C LEU A 71 -0.27 -1.13 -21.03
N CYS A 72 -1.26 -1.51 -20.22
CA CYS A 72 -2.62 -1.72 -20.66
C CYS A 72 -3.35 -0.38 -20.84
N MET A 73 -3.64 -0.01 -22.09
CA MET A 73 -4.43 1.19 -22.44
C MET A 73 -5.94 0.91 -22.42
N ASN A 74 -6.45 0.32 -21.33
CA ASN A 74 -7.90 0.15 -21.21
C ASN A 74 -8.55 1.49 -20.86
N ARG A 75 -9.46 1.95 -21.74
CA ARG A 75 -10.07 3.30 -21.76
C ARG A 75 -10.89 3.70 -20.53
N LEU A 76 -11.07 2.81 -19.55
CA LEU A 76 -11.87 3.04 -18.35
C LEU A 76 -11.05 3.56 -17.15
N GLU A 77 -9.71 3.42 -17.17
CA GLU A 77 -8.80 3.84 -16.10
C GLU A 77 -8.47 5.35 -16.11
N ASN A 78 -9.39 6.19 -16.59
CA ASN A 78 -9.17 7.65 -16.65
C ASN A 78 -9.21 8.34 -15.26
N TRP A 79 -9.47 7.58 -14.20
CA TRP A 79 -9.65 8.10 -12.85
C TRP A 79 -8.37 7.82 -12.06
N TYR A 80 -7.35 8.66 -12.26
CA TYR A 80 -6.13 8.72 -11.45
C TYR A 80 -5.32 7.42 -11.34
N PRO A 81 -4.55 7.08 -12.37
CA PRO A 81 -3.72 5.87 -12.38
C PRO A 81 -2.51 5.89 -11.43
N GLN A 82 -2.26 7.00 -10.76
CA GLN A 82 -0.97 7.27 -10.14
C GLN A 82 -0.96 6.91 -8.65
N SER A 83 -0.03 6.06 -8.28
CA SER A 83 0.24 5.64 -6.91
C SER A 83 1.74 5.39 -6.75
N PRO A 84 2.31 5.61 -5.56
CA PRO A 84 3.68 5.16 -5.29
C PRO A 84 3.93 3.66 -5.51
N LEU A 85 2.87 2.86 -5.70
CA LEU A 85 2.96 1.42 -5.99
C LEU A 85 2.69 1.06 -7.46
N ARG A 86 2.16 1.97 -8.28
CA ARG A 86 1.82 1.72 -9.69
C ARG A 86 1.66 3.04 -10.43
N VAL A 87 2.21 3.11 -11.63
CA VAL A 87 2.07 4.23 -12.56
C VAL A 87 1.56 3.68 -13.88
N MET A 88 0.55 4.30 -14.48
CA MET A 88 0.26 4.04 -15.89
C MET A 88 1.36 4.67 -16.76
N ASN A 89 1.85 3.92 -17.74
CA ASN A 89 2.89 4.37 -18.66
C ASN A 89 2.31 5.29 -19.74
N ASP A 90 1.54 6.29 -19.32
CA ASP A 90 1.01 7.37 -20.14
C ASP A 90 1.61 8.71 -19.70
N GLY A 91 1.43 9.76 -20.50
CA GLY A 91 1.80 11.12 -20.07
C GLY A 91 1.01 11.62 -18.86
N GLY A 92 0.07 10.84 -18.33
CA GLY A 92 -0.82 11.17 -17.22
C GLY A 92 -0.11 11.30 -15.88
N PHE A 93 1.12 10.79 -15.71
CA PHE A 93 1.93 11.11 -14.53
C PHE A 93 2.11 12.62 -14.35
N THR A 94 2.09 13.38 -15.46
CA THR A 94 2.21 14.84 -15.45
C THR A 94 0.88 15.58 -15.24
N ARG A 95 -0.26 14.88 -15.29
CA ARG A 95 -1.61 15.46 -15.10
C ARG A 95 -2.00 15.36 -13.63
N ILE A 96 -1.47 16.27 -12.83
CA ILE A 96 -1.65 16.30 -11.39
C ILE A 96 -2.99 16.95 -11.06
N ASP A 97 -3.72 16.36 -10.11
CA ASP A 97 -4.89 17.02 -9.53
C ASP A 97 -4.45 18.29 -8.79
N VAL A 98 -5.19 19.39 -8.97
CA VAL A 98 -4.91 20.65 -8.28
C VAL A 98 -4.89 20.47 -6.75
N GLU A 99 -5.66 19.52 -6.22
CA GLU A 99 -5.71 19.18 -4.81
C GLU A 99 -4.44 18.47 -4.30
N LEU A 100 -3.73 17.75 -5.17
CA LEU A 100 -2.50 17.02 -4.82
C LEU A 100 -1.22 17.69 -5.31
N GLN A 101 -1.32 18.83 -5.99
CA GLN A 101 -0.18 19.52 -6.58
C GLN A 101 0.95 19.81 -5.56
N GLY A 102 0.59 20.12 -4.31
CA GLY A 102 1.56 20.37 -3.24
C GLY A 102 2.36 19.13 -2.81
N SER A 103 1.79 17.94 -3.00
CA SER A 103 2.41 16.65 -2.61
C SER A 103 2.99 15.87 -3.78
N PHE A 104 2.87 16.38 -5.01
CA PHE A 104 3.25 15.64 -6.21
C PHE A 104 4.69 15.11 -6.16
N GLU A 105 5.62 15.98 -5.79
CA GLU A 105 7.02 15.62 -5.77
C GLU A 105 7.30 14.52 -4.73
N ILE A 106 6.60 14.51 -3.59
CA ILE A 106 6.72 13.45 -2.57
C ILE A 106 6.21 12.12 -3.12
N LEU A 107 5.06 12.14 -3.81
CA LEU A 107 4.49 10.95 -4.44
C LEU A 107 5.40 10.40 -5.53
N ARG A 108 6.01 11.28 -6.33
CA ARG A 108 7.00 10.92 -7.34
C ARG A 108 8.23 10.30 -6.70
N ASP A 109 8.80 10.94 -5.69
CA ASP A 109 9.98 10.44 -5.00
C ASP A 109 9.66 9.06 -4.36
N ALA A 110 8.48 8.88 -3.76
CA ALA A 110 8.05 7.60 -3.21
C ALA A 110 7.96 6.49 -4.29
N PHE A 111 7.39 6.79 -5.45
CA PHE A 111 7.37 5.85 -6.58
C PHE A 111 8.78 5.53 -7.09
N GLN A 112 9.60 6.56 -7.34
CA GLN A 112 10.95 6.41 -7.88
C GLN A 112 11.83 5.57 -6.96
N LEU A 113 11.75 5.79 -5.65
CA LEU A 113 12.50 4.99 -4.68
C LEU A 113 12.07 3.52 -4.70
N PHE A 114 10.77 3.24 -4.85
CA PHE A 114 10.27 1.88 -4.95
C PHE A 114 10.71 1.21 -6.26
N GLU A 115 10.69 1.95 -7.37
CA GLU A 115 11.22 1.50 -8.66
C GLU A 115 12.72 1.22 -8.60
N MET A 116 13.51 2.11 -8.00
CA MET A 116 14.95 1.92 -7.78
C MET A 116 15.24 0.64 -6.97
N LEU A 117 14.46 0.37 -5.92
CA LEU A 117 14.55 -0.89 -5.18
C LEU A 117 14.30 -2.08 -6.11
N CYS A 118 13.27 -2.03 -6.95
CA CYS A 118 13.00 -3.12 -7.89
C CYS A 118 14.16 -3.31 -8.87
N VAL A 119 14.76 -2.23 -9.39
CA VAL A 119 15.96 -2.30 -10.24
C VAL A 119 17.11 -2.98 -9.50
N GLU A 120 17.42 -2.58 -8.27
CA GLU A 120 18.50 -3.22 -7.49
C GLU A 120 18.29 -4.72 -7.27
N VAL A 121 17.03 -5.18 -7.18
CA VAL A 121 16.71 -6.60 -6.92
C VAL A 121 16.69 -7.44 -8.19
N TYR A 122 16.21 -6.89 -9.31
CA TYR A 122 15.99 -7.65 -10.54
C TYR A 122 17.04 -7.39 -11.63
N ASP A 123 17.77 -6.29 -11.54
CA ASP A 123 18.85 -5.90 -12.46
C ASP A 123 20.04 -5.37 -11.65
N GLU A 124 20.76 -6.32 -11.04
CA GLU A 124 21.91 -6.04 -10.17
C GLU A 124 22.98 -5.21 -10.89
N GLN A 125 23.20 -5.45 -12.19
CA GLN A 125 24.18 -4.70 -12.97
C GLN A 125 23.80 -3.22 -13.06
N THR A 126 22.57 -2.91 -13.47
CA THR A 126 22.09 -1.52 -13.51
C THR A 126 22.06 -0.91 -12.11
N GLY A 127 21.71 -1.68 -11.08
CA GLY A 127 21.75 -1.24 -9.69
C GLY A 127 23.15 -0.82 -9.22
N VAL A 128 24.19 -1.57 -9.59
CA VAL A 128 25.59 -1.25 -9.30
C VAL A 128 26.04 -0.01 -10.09
N ASP A 129 25.73 0.04 -11.39
CA ASP A 129 26.13 1.14 -12.26
C ASP A 129 25.50 2.48 -11.84
N GLN A 130 24.29 2.45 -11.26
CA GLN A 130 23.56 3.64 -10.80
C GLN A 130 23.64 3.89 -9.29
N ALA A 131 24.45 3.11 -8.55
CA ALA A 131 24.46 3.14 -7.08
C ALA A 131 24.71 4.54 -6.48
N GLU A 132 25.62 5.33 -7.07
CA GLU A 132 25.91 6.69 -6.62
C GLU A 132 24.72 7.63 -6.85
N ALA A 133 24.13 7.60 -8.05
CA ALA A 133 22.96 8.41 -8.39
C ALA A 133 21.76 8.04 -7.50
N PHE A 134 21.58 6.74 -7.23
CA PHE A 134 20.55 6.22 -6.34
C PHE A 134 20.77 6.71 -4.90
N GLY A 135 22.00 6.68 -4.40
CA GLY A 135 22.37 7.21 -3.09
C GLY A 135 22.09 8.70 -2.96
N ALA A 136 22.46 9.50 -3.96
CA ALA A 136 22.19 10.93 -3.99
C ALA A 136 20.69 11.23 -3.96
N HIS A 137 19.90 10.53 -4.78
CA HIS A 137 18.45 10.70 -4.83
C HIS A 137 17.76 10.34 -3.50
N ARG A 138 18.17 9.22 -2.88
CA ARG A 138 17.68 8.79 -1.55
C ARG A 138 17.92 9.86 -0.48
N ASN A 139 19.13 10.41 -0.42
CA ASN A 139 19.49 11.42 0.57
C ASN A 139 18.69 12.72 0.36
N MET A 140 18.52 13.13 -0.90
CA MET A 140 17.74 14.31 -1.24
C MET A 140 16.25 14.15 -0.85
N ALA A 141 15.64 13.02 -1.22
CA ALA A 141 14.25 12.71 -0.89
C ALA A 141 14.03 12.64 0.62
N TRP A 142 14.93 12.00 1.37
CA TRP A 142 14.85 11.95 2.82
C TRP A 142 14.96 13.32 3.48
N ALA A 143 15.97 14.11 3.10
CA ALA A 143 16.16 15.45 3.64
C ALA A 143 14.94 16.36 3.39
N LYS A 144 14.25 16.15 2.25
CA LYS A 144 13.02 16.84 1.94
C LYS A 144 11.87 16.43 2.85
N MET A 145 11.61 15.13 3.03
CA MET A 145 10.54 14.64 3.90
C MET A 145 10.71 15.13 5.35
N VAL A 146 11.94 15.15 5.86
CA VAL A 146 12.24 15.66 7.22
C VAL A 146 11.89 17.14 7.35
N ARG A 147 12.26 17.98 6.37
CA ARG A 147 11.92 19.42 6.38
C ARG A 147 10.42 19.67 6.30
N GLU A 148 9.71 18.90 5.48
CA GLU A 148 8.25 19.04 5.31
C GLU A 148 7.52 18.65 6.60
N GLU A 149 7.94 17.60 7.31
CA GLU A 149 7.37 17.26 8.62
C GLU A 149 7.56 18.37 9.65
N GLU A 150 8.75 19.00 9.69
CA GLU A 150 9.02 20.12 10.61
C GLU A 150 8.14 21.34 10.32
N SER A 151 7.75 21.53 9.05
CA SER A 151 6.84 22.59 8.64
C SER A 151 5.36 22.33 8.96
N MET A 152 5.00 21.07 9.27
CA MET A 152 3.64 20.69 9.66
C MET A 152 3.38 21.02 11.13
N SER A 153 3.09 22.29 11.44
CA SER A 153 2.54 22.65 12.75
C SER A 153 1.08 22.23 12.87
N GLU A 154 0.63 21.91 14.08
CA GLU A 154 -0.76 21.48 14.34
C GLU A 154 -1.78 22.58 13.96
N ASP A 155 -1.40 23.86 14.08
CA ASP A 155 -2.24 25.01 13.72
C ASP A 155 -2.46 25.16 12.21
N VAL A 156 -1.59 24.58 11.37
CA VAL A 156 -1.66 24.70 9.89
C VAL A 156 -2.64 23.69 9.29
N LEU A 157 -2.99 22.62 10.00
CA LEU A 157 -3.79 21.49 9.50
C LEU A 157 -5.31 21.72 9.59
N SER A 158 -5.77 22.91 9.24
CA SER A 158 -7.18 23.30 9.34
C SER A 158 -8.02 22.88 8.13
N SER A 159 -7.40 22.71 6.95
CA SER A 159 -8.10 22.37 5.71
C SER A 159 -7.98 20.87 5.36
N PRO A 160 -8.98 20.25 4.69
CA PRO A 160 -8.89 18.88 4.21
C PRO A 160 -7.66 18.62 3.34
N ARG A 161 -7.30 19.59 2.49
CA ARG A 161 -6.11 19.56 1.64
C ARG A 161 -4.82 19.48 2.46
N SER A 162 -4.64 20.37 3.43
CA SER A 162 -3.45 20.36 4.30
C SER A 162 -3.30 19.06 5.10
N LYS A 163 -4.44 18.48 5.55
CA LYS A 163 -4.44 17.18 6.21
C LYS A 163 -4.06 16.04 5.27
N ALA A 164 -4.52 16.08 4.01
CA ALA A 164 -4.16 15.10 3.00
C ALA A 164 -2.67 15.19 2.64
N GLU A 165 -2.13 16.40 2.47
CA GLU A 165 -0.69 16.61 2.28
C GLU A 165 0.11 16.05 3.46
N GLY A 166 -0.32 16.33 4.69
CA GLY A 166 0.30 15.75 5.88
C GLY A 166 0.20 14.22 5.95
N ALA A 167 -0.91 13.63 5.52
CA ALA A 167 -1.07 12.19 5.44
C ALA A 167 -0.12 11.56 4.40
N ILE A 168 0.07 12.24 3.26
CA ILE A 168 1.02 11.82 2.21
C ILE A 168 2.46 11.88 2.74
N VAL A 169 2.86 12.96 3.42
CA VAL A 169 4.19 13.10 4.03
C VAL A 169 4.46 11.96 5.02
N LEU A 170 3.53 11.70 5.94
CA LEU A 170 3.69 10.64 6.96
C LEU A 170 3.74 9.24 6.33
N ALA A 171 2.88 8.95 5.36
CA ALA A 171 2.93 7.68 4.63
C ALA A 171 4.24 7.54 3.85
N ALA A 172 4.69 8.60 3.17
CA ALA A 172 5.95 8.62 2.43
C ALA A 172 7.13 8.35 3.34
N LYS A 173 7.15 8.92 4.55
CA LYS A 173 8.21 8.71 5.54
C LYS A 173 8.28 7.25 6.01
N ILE A 174 7.13 6.64 6.34
CA ILE A 174 7.07 5.21 6.71
C ILE A 174 7.52 4.34 5.52
N HIS A 175 7.01 4.64 4.33
CA HIS A 175 7.35 3.91 3.10
C HIS A 175 8.83 4.07 2.72
N PHE A 176 9.43 5.24 2.93
CA PHE A 176 10.84 5.49 2.72
C PHE A 176 11.70 4.60 3.62
N ARG A 177 11.38 4.50 4.91
CA ARG A 177 12.11 3.59 5.81
C ARG A 177 12.02 2.14 5.33
N ALA A 178 10.85 1.73 4.83
CA ALA A 178 10.66 0.40 4.26
C ALA A 178 11.50 0.19 3.00
N VAL A 179 11.41 1.10 2.03
CA VAL A 179 12.05 0.94 0.72
C VAL A 179 13.55 1.19 0.80
N VAL A 180 14.00 2.24 1.46
CA VAL A 180 15.42 2.66 1.45
C VAL A 180 16.20 2.05 2.61
N MET A 181 15.66 2.11 3.82
CA MET A 181 16.35 1.65 5.03
C MET A 181 16.08 0.16 5.33
N ARG A 182 15.26 -0.50 4.50
CA ARG A 182 14.84 -1.91 4.67
C ARG A 182 14.20 -2.18 6.02
N THR A 183 13.60 -1.16 6.62
CA THR A 183 12.94 -1.24 7.93
C THR A 183 11.52 -1.77 7.77
N PRO A 184 11.12 -2.87 8.45
CA PRO A 184 9.75 -3.35 8.38
C PRO A 184 8.72 -2.28 8.78
N HIS A 185 7.55 -2.28 8.14
CA HIS A 185 6.53 -1.25 8.38
C HIS A 185 6.09 -1.14 9.84
N HIS A 186 6.00 -2.27 10.56
CA HIS A 186 5.58 -2.32 11.97
C HIS A 186 6.73 -2.03 12.97
N ASP A 187 7.92 -1.64 12.48
CA ASP A 187 9.04 -1.25 13.33
C ASP A 187 8.65 -0.09 14.27
N VAL A 188 9.25 -0.06 15.46
CA VAL A 188 8.97 0.94 16.50
C VAL A 188 9.19 2.39 16.01
N ALA A 189 10.11 2.60 15.07
CA ALA A 189 10.37 3.89 14.45
C ALA A 189 9.16 4.47 13.68
N ASN A 190 8.23 3.62 13.25
CA ASN A 190 7.05 4.03 12.47
C ASN A 190 5.82 4.31 13.36
N VAL A 191 5.84 3.95 14.64
CA VAL A 191 4.64 4.00 15.51
C VAL A 191 4.11 5.42 15.67
N ARG A 192 5.00 6.40 15.93
CA ARG A 192 4.59 7.80 16.08
C ARG A 192 3.97 8.35 14.80
N ASP A 193 4.60 8.06 13.66
CA ASP A 193 4.14 8.54 12.36
C ASP A 193 2.79 7.88 11.98
N MET A 194 2.63 6.59 12.25
CA MET A 194 1.39 5.84 12.03
C MET A 194 0.22 6.38 12.87
N LYS A 195 0.44 6.70 14.16
CA LYS A 195 -0.60 7.27 15.01
C LYS A 195 -1.04 8.65 14.55
N LYS A 196 -0.07 9.51 14.18
CA LYS A 196 -0.39 10.81 13.57
C LYS A 196 -1.16 10.65 12.26
N LEU A 197 -0.75 9.70 11.43
CA LEU A 197 -1.40 9.39 10.15
C LEU A 197 -2.87 8.99 10.37
N GLU A 198 -3.15 8.08 11.32
CA GLU A 198 -4.51 7.70 11.68
C GLU A 198 -5.35 8.92 12.10
N GLY A 199 -4.80 9.78 12.97
CA GLY A 199 -5.45 11.00 13.43
C GLY A 199 -5.81 11.96 12.29
N LEU A 200 -4.89 12.17 11.34
CA LEU A 200 -5.15 13.01 10.16
C LEU A 200 -6.25 12.42 9.29
N LEU A 201 -6.15 11.13 8.96
CA LEU A 201 -7.07 10.47 8.03
C LEU A 201 -8.50 10.43 8.57
N ARG A 202 -8.70 10.26 9.89
CA ARG A 202 -10.01 10.36 10.53
C ARG A 202 -10.64 11.75 10.40
N GLY A 203 -9.82 12.78 10.22
CA GLY A 203 -10.26 14.17 10.08
C GLY A 203 -10.44 14.65 8.64
N ILE A 204 -10.31 13.77 7.64
CA ILE A 204 -10.49 14.06 6.21
C ILE A 204 -11.80 13.41 5.75
N ASP A 205 -12.61 14.16 5.00
CA ASP A 205 -13.81 13.60 4.37
C ASP A 205 -13.45 12.58 3.29
N LEU A 206 -14.13 11.43 3.27
CA LEU A 206 -13.88 10.37 2.29
C LEU A 206 -14.14 10.82 0.85
N GLY A 207 -14.95 11.85 0.64
CA GLY A 207 -15.18 12.49 -0.65
C GLY A 207 -13.90 13.06 -1.26
N PHE A 208 -12.94 13.51 -0.43
CA PHE A 208 -11.63 14.00 -0.90
C PHE A 208 -10.85 12.90 -1.62
N TRP A 209 -10.86 11.67 -1.12
CA TRP A 209 -10.08 10.58 -1.69
C TRP A 209 -10.68 9.96 -2.96
N LYS A 210 -11.89 10.38 -3.36
CA LYS A 210 -12.52 9.90 -4.61
C LYS A 210 -11.68 10.24 -5.84
N ILE A 211 -11.01 11.39 -5.81
CA ILE A 211 -10.10 11.86 -6.87
C ILE A 211 -8.69 11.25 -6.78
N ALA A 212 -8.39 10.42 -5.78
CA ALA A 212 -7.03 9.93 -5.57
C ALA A 212 -7.03 8.56 -4.85
N HIS A 213 -7.92 7.67 -5.26
CA HIS A 213 -8.19 6.44 -4.53
C HIS A 213 -6.97 5.51 -4.44
N TYR A 214 -6.07 5.47 -5.43
CA TYR A 214 -4.84 4.65 -5.36
C TYR A 214 -3.71 5.28 -4.54
N VAL A 215 -3.67 6.61 -4.43
CA VAL A 215 -2.82 7.30 -3.43
C VAL A 215 -3.36 6.99 -2.03
N TYR A 216 -4.68 7.09 -1.85
CA TYR A 216 -5.32 6.75 -0.59
C TYR A 216 -5.10 5.29 -0.21
N LEU A 217 -5.24 4.35 -1.16
CA LEU A 217 -4.94 2.94 -0.94
C LEU A 217 -3.49 2.77 -0.46
N TRP A 218 -2.51 3.36 -1.14
CA TRP A 218 -1.11 3.29 -0.71
C TRP A 218 -0.89 3.82 0.72
N ILE A 219 -1.50 4.95 1.07
CA ILE A 219 -1.48 5.49 2.44
C ILE A 219 -2.05 4.46 3.43
N LEU A 220 -3.21 3.89 3.12
CA LEU A 220 -3.89 2.92 3.97
C LEU A 220 -3.09 1.63 4.13
N LEU A 221 -2.45 1.12 3.07
CA LEU A 221 -1.62 -0.08 3.13
C LEU A 221 -0.39 0.17 4.01
N THR A 222 0.25 1.33 3.84
CA THR A 222 1.42 1.74 4.63
C THR A 222 1.07 1.86 6.11
N GLY A 223 -0.01 2.58 6.44
CA GLY A 223 -0.50 2.72 7.81
C GLY A 223 -1.02 1.41 8.40
N GLY A 224 -1.75 0.62 7.61
CA GLY A 224 -2.28 -0.69 7.99
C GLY A 224 -1.17 -1.67 8.35
N ALA A 225 -0.11 -1.75 7.53
CA ALA A 225 1.08 -2.55 7.83
C ALA A 225 1.81 -2.07 9.09
N ALA A 226 1.94 -0.75 9.28
CA ALA A 226 2.56 -0.18 10.48
C ALA A 226 1.71 -0.39 11.75
N SER A 227 0.39 -0.50 11.61
CA SER A 227 -0.55 -0.72 12.71
C SER A 227 -0.65 -2.18 13.19
N HIS A 228 0.12 -3.12 12.62
CA HIS A 228 -0.02 -4.56 12.88
C HIS A 228 -0.15 -4.93 14.38
N ARG A 229 0.70 -4.33 15.23
CA ARG A 229 0.78 -4.60 16.68
C ARG A 229 0.01 -3.58 17.53
N HIS A 230 -0.82 -2.75 16.89
CA HIS A 230 -1.55 -1.65 17.51
C HIS A 230 -3.05 -1.86 17.35
N ALA A 231 -3.65 -2.59 18.30
CA ALA A 231 -5.06 -2.95 18.29
C ALA A 231 -5.98 -1.71 18.30
N GLU A 232 -5.49 -0.56 18.75
CA GLU A 232 -6.23 0.70 18.77
C GLU A 232 -6.32 1.37 17.38
N CYS A 233 -5.26 1.26 16.56
CA CYS A 233 -5.18 1.91 15.25
C CYS A 233 -5.61 0.98 14.11
N ARG A 234 -5.28 -0.31 14.21
CA ARG A 234 -5.52 -1.32 13.16
C ARG A 234 -6.96 -1.35 12.64
N PRO A 235 -8.01 -1.33 13.49
CA PRO A 235 -9.38 -1.43 13.01
C PRO A 235 -9.75 -0.35 12.01
N TYR A 236 -9.20 0.86 12.18
CA TYR A 236 -9.40 1.96 11.23
C TYR A 236 -8.86 1.59 9.86
N PHE A 237 -7.55 1.35 9.74
CA PHE A 237 -6.92 1.05 8.44
C PHE A 237 -7.53 -0.16 7.75
N VAL A 238 -7.78 -1.26 8.48
CA VAL A 238 -8.41 -2.46 7.91
C VAL A 238 -9.80 -2.14 7.36
N SER A 239 -10.62 -1.39 8.10
CA SER A 239 -11.98 -1.02 7.69
C SER A 239 -11.97 -0.11 6.45
N GLU A 240 -11.02 0.82 6.37
CA GLU A 240 -10.86 1.70 5.21
C GLU A 240 -10.40 0.94 3.97
N ILE A 241 -9.43 0.02 4.08
CA ILE A 241 -8.98 -0.82 2.95
C ILE A 241 -10.14 -1.71 2.47
N MET A 242 -10.91 -2.28 3.41
CA MET A 242 -12.11 -3.05 3.07
C MET A 242 -13.14 -2.21 2.32
N ARG A 243 -13.45 -1.00 2.82
CA ARG A 243 -14.41 -0.11 2.17
C ARG A 243 -13.94 0.28 0.78
N LEU A 244 -12.66 0.60 0.62
CA LEU A 244 -12.08 0.96 -0.66
C LEU A 244 -12.09 -0.21 -1.65
N GLY A 245 -11.79 -1.43 -1.21
CA GLY A 245 -11.86 -2.58 -2.10
C GLY A 245 -13.30 -2.95 -2.48
N LEU A 246 -14.28 -2.80 -1.57
CA LEU A 246 -15.71 -2.99 -1.93
C LEU A 246 -16.23 -1.88 -2.86
N GLY A 247 -15.74 -0.65 -2.72
CA GLY A 247 -16.23 0.51 -3.47
C GLY A 247 -15.50 0.76 -4.80
N VAL A 248 -14.20 0.49 -4.87
CA VAL A 248 -13.34 0.72 -6.05
C VAL A 248 -12.78 -0.61 -6.54
N GLY A 249 -12.22 -1.42 -5.63
CA GLY A 249 -11.55 -2.67 -5.99
C GLY A 249 -12.43 -3.67 -6.74
N LEU A 250 -13.73 -3.77 -6.43
CA LEU A 250 -14.64 -4.66 -7.18
C LEU A 250 -14.97 -4.14 -8.60
N PHE A 251 -14.81 -2.84 -8.85
CA PHE A 251 -15.05 -2.25 -10.17
C PHE A 251 -13.77 -2.21 -11.02
N ASP A 252 -12.61 -2.04 -10.39
CA ASP A 252 -11.28 -1.99 -11.01
C ASP A 252 -10.34 -3.02 -10.37
N TRP A 253 -10.76 -4.28 -10.42
CA TRP A 253 -10.09 -5.37 -9.70
C TRP A 253 -8.65 -5.58 -10.15
N THR A 254 -8.36 -5.47 -11.44
CA THR A 254 -7.01 -5.69 -11.97
C THR A 254 -6.01 -4.71 -11.36
N SER A 255 -6.29 -3.41 -11.45
CA SER A 255 -5.43 -2.35 -10.91
C SER A 255 -5.34 -2.38 -9.39
N TYR A 256 -6.46 -2.63 -8.72
CA TYR A 256 -6.53 -2.79 -7.27
C TYR A 256 -5.68 -3.98 -6.80
N ARG A 257 -5.83 -5.14 -7.45
CA ARG A 257 -5.07 -6.35 -7.17
C ARG A 257 -3.58 -6.15 -7.42
N GLN A 258 -3.21 -5.48 -8.51
CA GLN A 258 -1.80 -5.17 -8.83
C GLN A 258 -1.17 -4.26 -7.78
N THR A 259 -1.88 -3.20 -7.36
CA THR A 259 -1.43 -2.28 -6.30
C THR A 259 -1.18 -3.02 -5.00
N LEU A 260 -2.11 -3.91 -4.61
CA LEU A 260 -1.96 -4.76 -3.44
C LEU A 260 -0.81 -5.76 -3.58
N GLY A 261 -0.65 -6.38 -4.76
CA GLY A 261 0.41 -7.34 -5.04
C GLY A 261 1.79 -6.70 -4.93
N ASN A 262 1.98 -5.51 -5.49
CA ASN A 262 3.23 -4.75 -5.39
C ASN A 262 3.58 -4.42 -3.92
N PHE A 263 2.58 -4.07 -3.10
CA PHE A 263 2.80 -3.82 -1.68
C PHE A 263 3.13 -5.11 -0.89
N LEU A 264 2.43 -6.21 -1.16
CA LEU A 264 2.71 -7.51 -0.56
C LEU A 264 4.11 -8.02 -0.92
N TRP A 265 4.54 -7.78 -2.16
CA TRP A 265 5.91 -8.07 -2.58
C TRP A 265 6.93 -7.32 -1.73
N LEU A 266 6.74 -6.02 -1.52
CA LEU A 266 7.62 -5.22 -0.65
C LEU A 266 7.70 -5.81 0.76
N GLN A 267 6.57 -6.14 1.37
CA GLN A 267 6.57 -6.76 2.70
C GLN A 267 7.28 -8.11 2.72
N HIS A 268 7.07 -8.94 1.70
CA HIS A 268 7.73 -10.23 1.56
C HIS A 268 9.24 -10.10 1.42
N PHE A 269 9.70 -9.16 0.59
CA PHE A 269 11.09 -8.82 0.45
C PHE A 269 11.72 -8.42 1.79
N LEU A 270 11.05 -7.55 2.56
CA LEU A 270 11.53 -7.10 3.87
C LEU A 270 11.58 -8.22 4.92
N ARG A 271 10.61 -9.15 4.92
CA ARG A 271 10.65 -10.32 5.82
C ARG A 271 11.86 -11.21 5.55
N LYS A 272 12.16 -11.47 4.27
CA LYS A 272 13.33 -12.25 3.87
C LYS A 272 14.64 -11.57 4.29
N GLN A 273 14.76 -10.26 4.08
CA GLN A 273 15.96 -9.49 4.42
C GLN A 273 16.23 -9.43 5.92
N THR A 274 15.18 -9.26 6.73
CA THR A 274 15.31 -9.16 8.20
C THR A 274 15.48 -10.51 8.89
N GLY A 275 15.40 -11.62 8.15
CA GLY A 275 15.47 -12.97 8.71
C GLY A 275 14.29 -13.31 9.63
N TRP A 276 13.20 -12.53 9.59
CA TRP A 276 12.02 -12.72 10.45
C TRP A 276 11.48 -14.13 10.36
N ASP A 277 11.40 -14.66 9.14
CA ASP A 277 10.83 -15.99 8.89
C ASP A 277 11.63 -17.11 9.59
N ARG A 278 12.88 -16.84 10.03
CA ARG A 278 13.71 -17.80 10.78
C ARG A 278 13.60 -17.66 12.31
N ALA A 279 13.00 -16.58 12.82
CA ALA A 279 12.90 -16.31 14.26
C ALA A 279 11.51 -16.64 14.85
N GLY A 280 10.56 -17.04 14.00
CA GLY A 280 9.17 -17.36 14.37
C GLY A 280 8.76 -18.82 14.17
N GLU A 281 9.71 -19.71 13.83
CA GLU A 281 9.58 -21.17 13.96
C GLU A 281 10.22 -21.64 15.28
#